data_AF-A0A208Y0D5-F1
#
_entry.id   AF-A0A208Y0D5-F1
#
_cell.length_a   1.000
_cell.length_b   1.000
_cell.length_c   1.000
_cell.angle_alpha   90.00
_cell.angle_beta   90.00
_cell.angle_gamma   90.00
#
_symmetry.space_group_name_H-M   'P 1'
#
loop_
_entity.id
_entity.type
_entity.pdbx_description
1 polymer ?
#
loop_
_entity_poly.entity_id
_entity_poly.type
_entity_poly.pdbx_seq_one_letter_code
_entity_poly.pdbx_strand_id
1 'polypeptide(L)'
;MWLRMSGVLASCICEALPSGQARTPFRAFPGADCASATETSIHLAAKQLIYDRKLFFFPALIASVEVPDAMATVHRASRMIWASASRELLHVELEQAVGSIRPDVLVDLAGFGKIAVEVAVTHFADESKIATLRELGLAAVEVDLSDVRDATFEILEAILFRGCSATTWLHHPAVEAAEASLLEEIEPALAAARVAALKAKRAREAKRLLEYEQRSQAESERTDQQRQQGFDRQAAEVEQQRREEAQQQKTEQFLAAGERLC
;
A
#
# COMPACT_ATOMS: atom_id res chain seq x y z
N MET A 1 12.18 -1.77 -6.45
CA MET A 1 11.16 -1.51 -7.49
C MET A 1 9.82 -1.64 -6.79
N TRP A 2 9.39 -0.55 -6.15
CA TRP A 2 8.18 -0.52 -5.33
C TRP A 2 7.04 -0.01 -6.19
N LEU A 3 6.00 -0.81 -6.38
CA LEU A 3 4.80 -0.39 -7.11
C LEU A 3 4.14 0.75 -6.32
N ARG A 4 4.11 1.93 -6.93
CA ARG A 4 3.38 3.11 -6.47
C ARG A 4 1.91 2.90 -6.82
N MET A 5 1.09 2.48 -5.88
CA MET A 5 -0.37 2.49 -6.06
C MET A 5 -0.89 3.83 -5.59
N SER A 6 -0.93 4.80 -6.50
CA SER A 6 -1.67 6.05 -6.32
C SER A 6 -3.16 5.73 -6.40
N GLY A 7 -3.79 5.49 -5.24
CA GLY A 7 -5.21 5.21 -5.13
C GLY A 7 -5.98 6.45 -4.69
N VAL A 8 -6.59 7.15 -5.64
CA VAL A 8 -7.60 8.19 -5.35
C VAL A 8 -8.91 7.45 -5.00
N LEU A 9 -9.17 7.26 -3.70
CA LEU A 9 -10.43 6.68 -3.23
C LEU A 9 -11.42 7.80 -2.90
N ALA A 10 -12.45 7.93 -3.72
CA ALA A 10 -13.65 8.70 -3.40
C ALA A 10 -14.81 7.73 -3.17
N SER A 11 -15.27 7.62 -1.93
CA SER A 11 -16.57 7.00 -1.60
C SER A 11 -17.44 8.07 -0.96
N CYS A 12 -18.48 8.49 -1.67
CA CYS A 12 -19.58 9.26 -1.10
C CYS A 12 -20.89 8.64 -1.55
N ILE A 13 -21.76 8.39 -0.57
CA ILE A 13 -23.10 7.82 -0.72
C ILE A 13 -24.04 8.98 -1.09
N CYS A 14 -24.72 8.88 -2.24
CA CYS A 14 -25.79 9.81 -2.63
C CYS A 14 -27.16 9.22 -2.28
N GLU A 15 -27.95 9.96 -1.50
CA GLU A 15 -29.40 9.71 -1.34
C GLU A 15 -30.16 9.95 -2.64
N ALA A 16 -31.14 9.10 -2.91
CA ALA A 16 -31.91 9.04 -4.15
C ALA A 16 -32.72 10.33 -4.41
N LEU A 17 -32.68 10.82 -5.65
CA LEU A 17 -33.48 11.95 -6.12
C LEU A 17 -34.93 11.51 -6.44
N PRO A 18 -35.96 12.31 -6.10
CA PRO A 18 -37.36 11.99 -6.40
C PRO A 18 -37.71 12.26 -7.86
N SER A 19 -38.48 11.35 -8.44
CA SER A 19 -39.00 11.38 -9.80
C SER A 19 -40.14 12.38 -9.96
N GLY A 20 -40.08 13.29 -10.93
CA GLY A 20 -41.23 14.13 -11.27
C GLY A 20 -41.07 15.10 -12.44
N GLN A 21 -41.73 14.73 -13.55
CA GLN A 21 -42.24 15.53 -14.70
C GLN A 21 -41.32 15.73 -15.92
N ALA A 22 -41.71 15.02 -16.99
CA ALA A 22 -41.10 15.01 -18.31
C ALA A 22 -41.33 16.33 -19.06
N ARG A 23 -40.22 16.97 -19.44
CA ARG A 23 -40.13 17.86 -20.61
C ARG A 23 -39.48 17.09 -21.76
N THR A 24 -39.78 17.54 -22.98
CA THR A 24 -39.63 16.83 -24.26
C THR A 24 -38.32 16.05 -24.44
N PRO A 25 -38.37 14.75 -24.82
CA PRO A 25 -37.17 13.98 -25.15
C PRO A 25 -36.56 14.45 -26.48
N PHE A 26 -35.24 14.33 -26.57
CA PHE A 26 -34.46 14.53 -27.79
C PHE A 26 -35.04 13.66 -28.92
N ARG A 27 -35.58 14.27 -29.97
CA ARG A 27 -36.18 13.53 -31.10
C ARG A 27 -35.09 13.20 -32.11
N ALA A 28 -34.58 11.97 -32.09
CA ALA A 28 -33.69 11.44 -33.11
C ALA A 28 -34.44 11.12 -34.42
N PHE A 29 -33.86 11.48 -35.56
CA PHE A 29 -34.24 10.94 -36.88
C PHE A 29 -33.59 9.56 -37.09
N PRO A 30 -34.28 8.57 -37.67
CA PRO A 30 -33.74 7.23 -37.79
C PRO A 30 -32.86 7.06 -39.04
N GLY A 31 -31.62 6.61 -38.85
CA GLY A 31 -30.83 5.96 -39.90
C GLY A 31 -29.46 6.60 -40.19
N ALA A 32 -28.51 6.52 -39.26
CA ALA A 32 -27.05 6.49 -39.49
C ALA A 32 -26.36 6.45 -38.11
N ASP A 33 -25.51 5.46 -37.85
CA ASP A 33 -24.53 5.40 -36.75
C ASP A 33 -24.88 6.22 -35.48
N CYS A 34 -26.03 5.92 -34.87
CA CYS A 34 -26.56 6.73 -33.77
C CYS A 34 -25.67 6.71 -32.53
N ALA A 35 -24.83 5.68 -32.34
CA ALA A 35 -23.96 5.59 -31.17
C ALA A 35 -22.87 6.66 -31.20
N SER A 36 -22.18 6.86 -32.33
CA SER A 36 -21.12 7.86 -32.47
C SER A 36 -21.68 9.29 -32.51
N ALA A 37 -22.85 9.48 -33.11
CA ALA A 37 -23.52 10.78 -33.15
C ALA A 37 -24.06 11.21 -31.77
N THR A 38 -24.56 10.26 -30.96
CA THR A 38 -25.04 10.51 -29.59
C THR A 38 -23.88 10.74 -28.63
N GLU A 39 -22.79 9.99 -28.79
CA GLU A 39 -21.56 10.22 -28.05
C GLU A 39 -21.03 11.65 -28.27
N THR A 40 -20.95 12.06 -29.54
CA THR A 40 -20.52 13.40 -29.91
C THR A 40 -21.45 14.48 -29.35
N SER A 41 -22.77 14.23 -29.29
CA SER A 41 -23.73 15.23 -28.80
C SER A 41 -23.69 15.42 -27.28
N ILE A 42 -23.53 14.34 -26.49
CA ILE A 42 -23.38 14.43 -25.03
C ILE A 42 -22.07 15.14 -24.67
N HIS A 43 -20.98 14.79 -25.34
CA HIS A 43 -19.67 15.43 -25.15
C HIS A 43 -19.73 16.93 -25.42
N LEU A 44 -20.32 17.35 -26.54
CA LEU A 44 -20.50 18.76 -26.89
C LEU A 44 -21.44 19.49 -25.92
N ALA A 45 -22.53 18.84 -25.51
CA ALA A 45 -23.49 19.43 -24.56
C ALA A 45 -22.84 19.69 -23.19
N ALA A 46 -22.00 18.76 -22.71
CA ALA A 46 -21.29 18.91 -21.45
C ALA A 46 -20.31 20.08 -21.49
N LYS A 47 -19.50 20.17 -22.56
CA LYS A 47 -18.56 21.28 -22.78
C LYS A 47 -19.29 22.63 -22.80
N GLN A 48 -20.38 22.71 -23.55
CA GLN A 48 -21.17 23.93 -23.66
C GLN A 48 -21.80 24.34 -22.33
N LEU A 49 -22.33 23.39 -21.57
CA LEU A 49 -22.90 23.64 -20.24
C LEU A 49 -21.89 24.25 -19.27
N ILE A 50 -20.67 23.73 -19.24
CA ILE A 50 -19.58 24.26 -18.40
C ILE A 50 -19.26 25.70 -18.82
N TYR A 51 -19.14 25.94 -20.13
CA TYR A 51 -18.88 27.27 -20.69
C TYR A 51 -19.97 28.28 -20.35
N ASP A 52 -21.24 27.91 -20.51
CA ASP A 52 -22.38 28.80 -20.29
C ASP A 52 -22.60 29.10 -18.80
N ARG A 53 -22.50 28.09 -17.95
CA ARG A 53 -22.78 28.21 -16.51
C ARG A 53 -21.61 28.77 -15.72
N LYS A 54 -20.38 28.65 -16.23
CA LYS A 54 -19.13 29.02 -15.52
C LYS A 54 -19.11 28.50 -14.08
N LEU A 55 -19.60 27.29 -13.90
CA LEU A 55 -19.70 26.59 -12.63
C LEU A 55 -19.25 25.17 -12.89
N PHE A 56 -18.55 24.54 -11.95
CA PHE A 56 -18.19 23.14 -12.07
C PHE A 56 -17.99 22.50 -10.70
N PHE A 57 -18.42 21.26 -10.54
CA PHE A 57 -18.19 20.47 -9.33
C PHE A 57 -16.81 19.84 -9.36
N PHE A 58 -15.98 20.19 -8.37
CA PHE A 58 -14.70 19.54 -8.17
C PHE A 58 -14.80 18.49 -7.05
N PRO A 59 -14.29 17.26 -7.26
CA PRO A 59 -14.17 16.28 -6.19
C PRO A 59 -13.12 16.72 -5.17
N ALA A 60 -13.18 16.13 -3.97
CA ALA A 60 -12.21 16.42 -2.93
C ALA A 60 -10.79 16.05 -3.42
N LEU A 61 -9.83 16.94 -3.19
CA LEU A 61 -8.43 16.70 -3.48
C LEU A 61 -7.75 16.23 -2.20
N ILE A 62 -7.33 14.97 -2.17
CA ILE A 62 -6.73 14.32 -1.00
C ILE A 62 -5.39 13.73 -1.41
N ALA A 63 -4.32 14.10 -0.69
CA ALA A 63 -3.04 13.42 -0.77
C ALA A 63 -2.98 12.33 0.29
N SER A 64 -2.44 11.17 -0.05
CA SER A 64 -2.27 10.07 0.89
C SER A 64 -0.98 9.30 0.58
N VAL A 65 -0.33 8.82 1.63
CA VAL A 65 0.85 7.98 1.54
C VAL A 65 0.67 6.75 2.40
N GLU A 66 1.11 5.61 1.88
CA GLU A 66 1.11 4.33 2.58
C GLU A 66 2.50 3.72 2.45
N VAL A 67 3.23 3.59 3.55
CA VAL A 67 4.61 3.10 3.56
C VAL A 67 4.77 1.98 4.59
N PRO A 68 5.11 0.75 4.18
CA PRO A 68 5.49 -0.30 5.11
C PRO A 68 6.86 -0.01 5.71
N ASP A 69 7.00 -0.22 7.01
CA ASP A 69 8.29 -0.10 7.69
C ASP A 69 9.08 -1.41 7.72
N ALA A 70 10.28 -1.38 8.31
CA ALA A 70 11.16 -2.53 8.41
C ALA A 70 10.60 -3.68 9.29
N MET A 71 9.55 -3.39 10.07
CA MET A 71 8.84 -4.34 10.93
C MET A 71 7.49 -4.78 10.32
N ALA A 72 7.25 -4.48 9.04
CA ALA A 72 6.02 -4.77 8.32
C ALA A 72 4.76 -4.07 8.89
N THR A 73 4.94 -3.00 9.68
CA THR A 73 3.84 -2.12 10.07
C THR A 73 3.64 -1.08 8.99
N VAL A 74 2.38 -0.87 8.59
CA VAL A 74 2.03 0.07 7.52
C VAL A 74 1.71 1.43 8.12
N HIS A 75 2.47 2.45 7.73
CA HIS A 75 2.25 3.84 8.12
C HIS A 75 1.37 4.52 7.08
N ARG A 76 0.24 5.07 7.52
CA ARG A 76 -0.73 5.76 6.66
C ARG A 76 -0.85 7.20 7.11
N ALA A 77 -0.70 8.13 6.18
CA ALA A 77 -0.96 9.53 6.42
C ALA A 77 -1.73 10.12 5.24
N SER A 78 -2.69 11.00 5.52
CA SER A 78 -3.47 11.66 4.48
C SER A 78 -3.77 13.11 4.86
N ARG A 79 -3.97 13.93 3.83
CA ARG A 79 -4.30 15.35 3.97
C ARG A 79 -5.31 15.73 2.91
N MET A 80 -6.43 16.28 3.35
CA MET A 80 -7.36 16.97 2.46
C MET A 80 -6.75 18.31 2.08
N ILE A 81 -6.41 18.46 0.80
CA ILE A 81 -5.94 19.71 0.22
C ILE A 81 -7.16 20.58 -0.06
N TRP A 82 -8.17 20.03 -0.75
CA TRP A 82 -9.42 20.72 -1.08
C TRP A 82 -10.64 19.88 -0.77
N ALA A 83 -11.65 20.50 -0.16
CA ALA A 83 -12.97 19.89 -0.03
C ALA A 83 -13.69 19.87 -1.38
N SER A 84 -14.52 18.84 -1.59
CA SER A 84 -15.41 18.77 -2.74
C SER A 84 -16.40 19.94 -2.70
N ALA A 85 -16.55 20.62 -3.82
CA ALA A 85 -17.47 21.75 -3.94
C ALA A 85 -17.71 22.12 -5.40
N SER A 86 -18.90 22.65 -5.67
CA SER A 86 -19.17 23.40 -6.88
C SER A 86 -18.51 24.78 -6.77
N ARG A 87 -17.76 25.17 -7.80
CA ARG A 87 -16.97 26.38 -7.82
C ARG A 87 -17.22 27.18 -9.08
N GLU A 88 -17.27 28.50 -8.93
CA GLU A 88 -17.36 29.43 -10.04
C GLU A 88 -16.03 29.49 -10.80
N LEU A 89 -16.13 29.52 -12.12
CA LEU A 89 -15.02 29.54 -13.06
C LEU A 89 -14.82 30.97 -13.56
N LEU A 90 -13.60 31.48 -13.50
CA LEU A 90 -13.28 32.84 -13.94
C LEU A 90 -13.27 32.94 -15.47
N HIS A 91 -12.54 32.01 -16.09
CA HIS A 91 -12.40 31.90 -17.53
C HIS A 91 -12.60 30.46 -17.95
N VAL A 92 -13.21 30.26 -19.12
CA VAL A 92 -13.52 28.94 -19.69
C VAL A 92 -13.20 28.98 -21.17
N GLU A 93 -12.29 28.11 -21.61
CA GLU A 93 -11.88 27.97 -23.00
C GLU A 93 -12.15 26.54 -23.46
N LEU A 94 -12.87 26.39 -24.57
CA LEU A 94 -13.16 25.09 -25.16
C LEU A 94 -12.06 24.72 -26.15
N GLU A 95 -11.54 23.50 -26.05
CA GLU A 95 -10.58 22.92 -27.01
C GLU A 95 -9.34 23.80 -27.26
N GLN A 96 -8.91 24.57 -26.25
CA GLN A 96 -7.71 25.39 -26.33
C GLN A 96 -6.46 24.52 -26.14
N ALA A 97 -5.50 24.64 -27.06
CA ALA A 97 -4.25 23.89 -26.94
C ALA A 97 -3.37 24.47 -25.80
N VAL A 98 -2.82 23.58 -25.00
CA VAL A 98 -1.85 23.88 -23.94
C VAL A 98 -0.63 22.99 -24.15
N GLY A 99 0.45 23.57 -24.69
CA GLY A 99 1.63 22.79 -25.07
C GLY A 99 1.30 21.76 -26.16
N SER A 100 1.50 20.48 -25.86
CA SER A 100 1.23 19.34 -26.75
C SER A 100 -0.15 18.72 -26.58
N ILE A 101 -0.97 19.18 -25.62
CA ILE A 101 -2.30 18.64 -25.35
C ILE A 101 -3.39 19.64 -25.71
N ARG A 102 -4.58 19.11 -25.98
CA ARG A 102 -5.81 19.90 -26.16
C ARG A 102 -6.87 19.31 -25.24
N PRO A 103 -7.06 19.85 -24.03
CA PRO A 103 -8.15 19.45 -23.16
C PRO A 103 -9.50 19.87 -23.74
N ASP A 104 -10.56 19.15 -23.36
CA ASP A 104 -11.93 19.46 -23.76
C ASP A 104 -12.36 20.85 -23.30
N VAL A 105 -12.09 21.15 -22.02
CA VAL A 105 -12.31 22.46 -21.42
C VAL A 105 -11.11 22.84 -20.56
N LEU A 106 -10.60 24.06 -20.75
CA LEU A 106 -9.61 24.67 -19.88
C LEU A 106 -10.28 25.75 -19.04
N VAL A 107 -10.15 25.67 -17.72
CA VAL A 107 -10.79 26.60 -16.78
C VAL A 107 -9.78 27.30 -15.89
N ASP A 108 -10.03 28.57 -15.60
CA ASP A 108 -9.30 29.33 -14.59
C ASP A 108 -10.12 29.39 -13.29
N LEU A 109 -9.53 28.94 -12.18
CA LEU A 109 -10.17 28.93 -10.87
C LEU A 109 -9.42 29.83 -9.88
N ALA A 110 -10.17 30.72 -9.20
CA ALA A 110 -9.62 31.76 -8.32
C ALA A 110 -8.83 31.17 -7.13
N GLY A 111 -7.50 31.28 -7.16
CA GLY A 111 -6.60 30.75 -6.13
C GLY A 111 -6.11 29.31 -6.39
N PHE A 112 -6.51 28.70 -7.50
CA PHE A 112 -6.22 27.31 -7.85
C PHE A 112 -5.52 27.21 -9.22
N GLY A 113 -5.62 28.26 -10.05
CA GLY A 113 -4.95 28.34 -11.35
C GLY A 113 -5.73 27.65 -12.46
N LYS A 114 -5.00 27.21 -13.49
CA LYS A 114 -5.55 26.52 -14.66
C LYS A 114 -5.82 25.05 -14.36
N ILE A 115 -7.01 24.59 -14.70
CA ILE A 115 -7.41 23.19 -14.59
C ILE A 115 -7.98 22.74 -15.94
N ALA A 116 -7.52 21.60 -16.43
CA ALA A 116 -8.12 20.89 -17.55
C ALA A 116 -9.30 20.05 -17.05
N VAL A 117 -10.41 20.10 -17.77
CA VAL A 117 -11.57 19.23 -17.56
C VAL A 117 -11.73 18.39 -18.82
N GLU A 118 -11.63 17.07 -18.65
CA GLU A 118 -11.83 16.08 -19.71
C GLU A 118 -13.21 15.46 -19.55
N VAL A 119 -13.94 15.29 -20.66
CA VAL A 119 -15.26 14.68 -20.67
C VAL A 119 -15.15 13.32 -21.36
N ALA A 120 -15.26 12.24 -20.60
CA ALA A 120 -15.20 10.88 -21.11
C ALA A 120 -16.61 10.35 -21.37
N VAL A 121 -16.91 9.99 -22.63
CA VAL A 121 -18.17 9.30 -22.97
C VAL A 121 -17.91 7.85 -23.37
N THR A 122 -16.92 7.58 -24.22
CA THR A 122 -16.49 6.18 -24.48
C THR A 122 -15.00 5.96 -24.28
N HIS A 123 -14.21 7.04 -24.26
CA HIS A 123 -12.76 6.98 -24.09
C HIS A 123 -12.38 7.83 -22.88
N PHE A 124 -11.72 7.18 -21.93
CA PHE A 124 -11.09 7.84 -20.79
C PHE A 124 -9.67 8.32 -21.17
N ALA A 125 -9.15 9.28 -20.42
CA ALA A 125 -7.78 9.73 -20.51
C ALA A 125 -6.84 8.55 -20.24
N ASP A 126 -5.92 8.32 -21.17
CA ASP A 126 -4.93 7.26 -21.06
C ASP A 126 -3.70 7.72 -20.25
N GLU A 127 -2.83 6.77 -19.91
CA GLU A 127 -1.60 7.08 -19.16
C GLU A 127 -0.69 8.05 -19.92
N SER A 128 -0.70 8.04 -21.26
CA SER A 128 0.13 8.94 -22.07
C SER A 128 -0.31 10.40 -21.94
N LYS A 129 -1.61 10.65 -21.94
CA LYS A 129 -2.21 11.98 -21.70
C LYS A 129 -1.96 12.43 -20.26
N ILE A 130 -2.13 11.55 -19.27
CA ILE A 130 -1.87 11.85 -17.86
C ILE A 130 -0.38 12.18 -17.62
N ALA A 131 0.54 11.46 -18.25
CA ALA A 131 1.97 11.76 -18.18
C ALA A 131 2.28 13.15 -18.75
N THR A 132 1.68 13.50 -19.89
CA THR A 132 1.86 14.82 -20.51
C THR A 132 1.29 15.95 -19.64
N LEU A 133 0.12 15.73 -19.01
CA LEU A 133 -0.47 16.66 -18.04
C LEU A 133 0.47 16.90 -16.84
N ARG A 134 1.09 15.84 -16.33
CA ARG A 134 2.07 15.90 -15.24
C ARG A 134 3.33 16.66 -15.65
N GLU A 135 3.87 16.41 -16.84
CA GLU A 135 5.05 17.13 -17.37
C GLU A 135 4.78 18.63 -17.53
N LEU A 136 3.56 19.01 -17.93
CA LEU A 136 3.13 20.40 -18.04
C LEU A 136 2.78 21.03 -16.68
N GLY A 137 2.69 20.25 -15.60
CA GLY A 137 2.20 20.70 -14.30
C GLY A 137 0.75 21.20 -14.35
N LEU A 138 -0.05 20.72 -15.32
CA LEU A 138 -1.42 21.14 -15.51
C LEU A 138 -2.35 20.22 -14.72
N ALA A 139 -3.04 20.79 -13.72
CA ALA A 139 -4.07 20.07 -12.98
C ALA A 139 -5.18 19.60 -13.94
N ALA A 140 -5.70 18.39 -13.73
CA ALA A 140 -6.72 17.83 -14.59
C ALA A 140 -7.73 16.99 -13.82
N VAL A 141 -9.00 17.14 -14.19
CA VAL A 141 -10.11 16.31 -13.77
C VAL A 141 -10.75 15.65 -14.98
N GLU A 142 -11.33 14.48 -14.76
CA GLU A 142 -12.11 13.75 -15.74
C GLU A 142 -13.54 13.58 -15.25
N VAL A 143 -14.50 13.80 -16.14
CA VAL A 143 -15.93 13.54 -15.91
C VAL A 143 -16.33 12.32 -16.71
N ASP A 144 -16.74 11.26 -16.01
CA ASP A 144 -17.30 10.04 -16.58
C ASP A 144 -18.77 10.23 -16.95
N LEU A 145 -19.07 10.22 -18.24
CA LEU A 145 -20.42 10.22 -18.80
C LEU A 145 -20.73 8.93 -19.55
N SER A 146 -19.93 7.87 -19.37
CA SER A 146 -20.02 6.64 -20.16
C SER A 146 -21.32 5.85 -19.96
N ASP A 147 -21.89 5.95 -18.77
CA ASP A 147 -23.18 5.33 -18.42
C ASP A 147 -24.39 6.21 -18.78
N VAL A 148 -24.18 7.43 -19.29
CA VAL A 148 -25.24 8.41 -19.51
C VAL A 148 -25.76 8.37 -20.95
N ARG A 149 -26.19 7.20 -21.42
CA ARG A 149 -26.58 6.97 -22.83
C ARG A 149 -27.82 7.74 -23.29
N ASP A 150 -28.77 7.99 -22.38
CA ASP A 150 -29.99 8.78 -22.60
C ASP A 150 -30.01 10.01 -21.68
N ALA A 151 -28.91 10.76 -21.66
CA ALA A 151 -28.77 11.94 -20.80
C ALA A 151 -29.89 12.97 -21.06
N THR A 152 -30.71 13.27 -20.06
CA THR A 152 -31.45 14.53 -20.06
C THR A 152 -30.53 15.66 -19.60
N PHE A 153 -30.87 16.89 -19.99
CA PHE A 153 -30.11 18.08 -19.58
C PHE A 153 -30.02 18.20 -18.06
N GLU A 154 -31.08 17.80 -17.34
CA GLU A 154 -31.13 17.80 -15.88
C GLU A 154 -30.14 16.81 -15.25
N ILE A 155 -29.96 15.63 -15.86
CA ILE A 155 -28.98 14.63 -15.40
C ILE A 155 -27.56 15.18 -15.60
N LEU A 156 -27.30 15.76 -16.76
CA LEU A 156 -25.99 16.32 -17.09
C LEU A 156 -25.64 17.50 -16.16
N GLU A 157 -26.59 18.40 -15.89
CA GLU A 157 -26.39 19.48 -14.90
C GLU A 157 -26.15 18.95 -13.48
N ALA A 158 -26.84 17.88 -13.08
CA ALA A 158 -26.63 17.28 -11.77
C ALA A 158 -25.21 16.69 -11.64
N ILE A 159 -24.73 15.98 -12.66
CA ILE A 159 -23.37 15.43 -12.69
C ILE A 159 -22.34 16.56 -12.65
N LEU A 160 -22.43 17.52 -13.56
CA LEU A 160 -21.43 18.57 -13.73
C LEU A 160 -21.38 19.56 -12.56
N PHE A 161 -22.51 19.83 -11.90
CA PHE A 161 -22.61 20.94 -10.95
C PHE A 161 -23.07 20.57 -9.54
N ARG A 162 -23.51 19.33 -9.28
CA ARG A 162 -24.00 18.91 -7.96
C ARG A 162 -23.25 17.73 -7.35
N GLY A 163 -22.29 17.16 -8.08
CA GLY A 163 -21.33 16.22 -7.50
C GLY A 163 -21.80 14.78 -7.42
N CYS A 164 -22.54 14.31 -8.40
CA CYS A 164 -22.90 12.90 -8.55
C CYS A 164 -21.68 12.08 -9.01
N SER A 165 -20.72 11.82 -8.10
CA SER A 165 -19.64 10.79 -8.11
C SER A 165 -18.85 10.48 -9.40
N ALA A 166 -19.06 11.19 -10.50
CA ALA A 166 -18.52 10.86 -11.81
C ALA A 166 -17.29 11.69 -12.16
N THR A 167 -16.88 12.60 -11.28
CA THR A 167 -15.70 13.44 -11.49
C THR A 167 -14.54 12.95 -10.63
N THR A 168 -13.39 12.73 -11.25
CA THR A 168 -12.16 12.28 -10.59
C THR A 168 -10.97 13.18 -10.95
N TRP A 169 -9.98 13.26 -10.06
CA TRP A 169 -8.71 13.93 -10.35
C TRP A 169 -7.79 12.98 -11.13
N LEU A 170 -7.36 13.39 -12.32
CA LEU A 170 -6.32 12.68 -13.08
C LEU A 170 -4.93 13.04 -12.55
N HIS A 171 -4.71 14.32 -12.31
CA HIS A 171 -3.45 14.84 -11.79
C HIS A 171 -3.66 16.19 -11.11
N HIS A 172 -2.88 16.46 -10.05
CA HIS A 172 -2.81 17.78 -9.45
C HIS A 172 -1.41 18.04 -8.84
N PRO A 173 -0.69 19.12 -9.23
CA PRO A 173 0.67 19.38 -8.72
C PRO A 173 0.76 19.49 -7.20
N ALA A 174 -0.26 20.04 -6.55
CA ALA A 174 -0.30 20.16 -5.08
C ALA A 174 -0.37 18.79 -4.36
N VAL A 175 -0.83 17.72 -5.03
CA VAL A 175 -0.83 16.37 -4.45
C VAL A 175 0.60 15.88 -4.28
N GLU A 176 1.47 16.08 -5.27
CA GLU A 176 2.87 15.64 -5.19
C GLU A 176 3.62 16.36 -4.07
N ALA A 177 3.41 17.68 -3.93
CA ALA A 177 3.99 18.45 -2.84
C ALA A 177 3.45 18.02 -1.46
N ALA A 178 2.17 17.72 -1.36
CA ALA A 178 1.56 17.25 -0.11
C ALA A 178 2.02 15.83 0.24
N GLU A 179 2.11 14.91 -0.73
CA GLU A 179 2.68 13.57 -0.53
C GLU A 179 4.12 13.64 -0.03
N ALA A 180 4.96 14.50 -0.61
CA ALA A 180 6.32 14.71 -0.15
C ALA A 180 6.37 15.16 1.32
N SER A 181 5.50 16.11 1.69
CA SER A 181 5.39 16.58 3.08
C SER A 181 4.92 15.47 4.03
N LEU A 182 3.94 14.67 3.61
CA LEU A 182 3.44 13.54 4.40
C LEU A 182 4.51 12.46 4.60
N LEU A 183 5.38 12.22 3.60
CA LEU A 183 6.52 11.33 3.73
C LEU A 183 7.53 11.82 4.78
N GLU A 184 7.83 13.12 4.78
CA GLU A 184 8.70 13.72 5.80
C GLU A 184 8.11 13.57 7.21
N GLU A 185 6.79 13.69 7.35
CA GLU A 185 6.10 13.52 8.63
C GLU A 185 6.19 12.09 9.19
N ILE A 186 6.12 11.06 8.32
CA ILE A 186 6.20 9.66 8.75
C ILE A 186 7.65 9.13 8.84
N GLU A 187 8.62 9.82 8.23
CA GLU A 187 10.03 9.38 8.21
C GLU A 187 10.63 9.11 9.60
N PRO A 188 10.35 9.91 10.66
CA PRO A 188 10.82 9.58 12.01
C PRO A 188 10.33 8.23 12.52
N ALA A 189 9.07 7.87 12.23
CA ALA A 189 8.50 6.59 12.61
C ALA A 189 9.15 5.44 11.82
N LEU A 190 9.36 5.62 10.51
CA LEU A 190 10.08 4.67 9.66
C LEU A 190 11.53 4.46 10.13
N ALA A 191 12.23 5.54 10.48
CA ALA A 191 13.60 5.48 10.99
C ALA A 191 13.68 4.74 12.34
N ALA A 192 12.75 5.01 13.25
CA ALA A 192 12.66 4.28 14.52
C ALA A 192 12.43 2.78 14.31
N ALA A 193 11.53 2.42 13.38
CA ALA A 193 11.27 1.02 13.02
C ALA A 193 12.51 0.35 12.41
N ARG A 194 13.29 1.03 11.56
CA ARG A 194 14.57 0.52 11.02
C ARG A 194 15.56 0.22 12.16
N VAL A 195 15.70 1.12 13.13
CA VAL A 195 16.59 0.91 14.29
C VAL A 195 16.10 -0.25 15.15
N ALA A 196 14.79 -0.34 15.41
CA ALA A 196 14.20 -1.43 16.18
C ALA A 196 14.42 -2.79 15.48
N ALA A 197 14.25 -2.84 14.16
CA ALA A 197 14.50 -4.03 13.35
C ALA A 197 15.95 -4.53 13.48
N LEU A 198 16.93 -3.62 13.38
CA LEU A 198 18.34 -3.95 13.54
C LEU A 198 18.65 -4.45 14.96
N LYS A 199 18.11 -3.81 15.99
CA LYS A 199 18.26 -4.26 17.38
C LYS A 199 17.66 -5.65 17.58
N ALA A 200 16.46 -5.90 17.05
CA ALA A 200 15.81 -7.20 17.13
C ALA A 200 16.61 -8.30 16.41
N LYS A 201 17.16 -8.01 15.22
CA LYS A 201 18.04 -8.94 14.51
C LYS A 201 19.29 -9.28 15.32
N ARG A 202 19.98 -8.27 15.85
CA ARG A 202 21.16 -8.45 16.71
C ARG A 202 20.85 -9.26 17.97
N ALA A 203 19.73 -8.98 18.62
CA ALA A 203 19.31 -9.74 19.80
C ALA A 203 19.03 -11.22 19.48
N ARG A 204 18.42 -11.52 18.32
CA ARG A 204 18.21 -12.90 17.85
C ARG A 204 19.52 -13.61 17.56
N GLU A 205 20.46 -12.95 16.89
CA GLU A 205 21.78 -13.49 16.60
C GLU A 205 22.59 -13.75 17.88
N ALA A 206 22.60 -12.80 18.82
CA ALA A 206 23.26 -12.96 20.12
C ALA A 206 22.67 -14.10 20.93
N LYS A 207 21.34 -14.21 20.97
CA LYS A 207 20.64 -15.34 21.62
C LYS A 207 21.05 -16.68 21.00
N ARG A 208 21.12 -16.75 19.67
CA ARG A 208 21.53 -17.97 18.95
C ARG A 208 22.97 -18.38 19.26
N LEU A 209 23.88 -17.41 19.38
CA LEU A 209 25.28 -17.66 19.74
C LEU A 209 25.40 -18.17 21.18
N LEU A 210 24.71 -17.52 22.14
CA LEU A 210 24.66 -17.98 23.53
C LEU A 210 24.10 -19.40 23.65
N GLU A 211 23.01 -19.71 22.94
CA GLU A 211 22.43 -21.05 22.90
C GLU A 211 23.41 -22.09 22.32
N TYR A 212 24.20 -21.71 21.31
CA TYR A 212 25.23 -22.57 20.72
C TYR A 212 26.38 -22.82 21.72
N GLU A 213 26.89 -21.78 22.37
CA GLU A 213 27.95 -21.88 23.38
C GLU A 213 27.52 -22.76 24.57
N GLN A 214 26.31 -22.55 25.09
CA GLN A 214 25.75 -23.36 26.18
C GLN A 214 25.63 -24.84 25.79
N ARG A 215 25.21 -25.14 24.56
CA ARG A 215 25.14 -26.51 24.05
C ARG A 215 26.52 -27.15 23.94
N SER A 216 27.49 -26.42 23.41
CA SER A 216 28.87 -26.91 23.27
C SER A 216 29.53 -27.16 24.62
N GLN A 217 29.33 -26.27 25.59
CA GLN A 217 29.82 -26.45 26.96
C GLN A 217 29.19 -27.67 27.62
N ALA A 218 27.86 -27.81 27.57
CA ALA A 218 27.16 -28.95 28.14
C ALA A 218 27.59 -30.29 27.49
N GLU A 219 27.91 -30.29 26.19
CA GLU A 219 28.43 -31.46 25.49
C GLU A 219 29.86 -31.81 25.93
N SER A 220 30.74 -30.81 26.08
CA SER A 220 32.08 -31.02 26.63
C SER A 220 32.02 -31.57 28.05
N GLU A 221 31.22 -30.96 28.93
CA GLU A 221 31.05 -31.40 30.32
C GLU A 221 30.52 -32.84 30.41
N ARG A 222 29.54 -33.21 29.58
CA ARG A 222 29.04 -34.59 29.51
C ARG A 222 30.12 -35.56 29.06
N THR A 223 30.91 -35.17 28.07
CA THR A 223 32.00 -36.00 27.55
C THR A 223 33.07 -36.21 28.63
N ASP A 224 33.44 -35.17 29.36
CA ASP A 224 34.41 -35.27 30.45
C ASP A 224 33.88 -36.06 31.64
N GLN A 225 32.60 -35.89 32.00
CA GLN A 225 31.94 -36.73 33.02
C GLN A 225 31.93 -38.20 32.62
N GLN A 226 31.63 -38.53 31.36
CA GLN A 226 31.67 -39.92 30.86
C GLN A 226 33.08 -40.51 30.92
N ARG A 227 34.10 -39.73 30.55
CA ARG A 227 35.50 -40.16 30.66
C ARG A 227 35.87 -40.43 32.12
N GLN A 228 35.54 -39.50 33.03
CA GLN A 228 35.82 -39.64 34.46
C GLN A 228 35.13 -40.86 35.05
N GLN A 229 33.83 -41.05 34.77
CA GLN A 229 33.09 -42.25 35.20
C GLN A 229 33.72 -43.54 34.65
N GLY A 230 34.23 -43.52 33.42
CA GLY A 230 34.98 -44.63 32.84
C GLY A 230 36.25 -44.95 33.61
N PHE A 231 37.05 -43.93 33.96
CA PHE A 231 38.25 -44.09 34.78
C PHE A 231 37.92 -44.60 36.19
N ASP A 232 36.93 -44.01 36.85
CA ASP A 232 36.50 -44.39 38.19
C ASP A 232 36.02 -45.86 38.22
N ARG A 233 35.28 -46.27 37.19
CA ARG A 233 34.83 -47.66 37.02
C ARG A 233 35.99 -48.63 36.86
N GLN A 234 36.97 -48.31 36.00
CA GLN A 234 38.17 -49.14 35.83
C GLN A 234 38.97 -49.26 37.13
N ALA A 235 39.13 -48.16 37.87
CA ALA A 235 39.82 -48.17 39.16
C ALA A 235 39.11 -49.09 40.18
N ALA A 236 37.77 -49.01 40.26
CA ALA A 236 36.97 -49.87 41.11
C ALA A 236 37.08 -51.36 40.72
N GLU A 237 37.07 -51.67 39.42
CA GLU A 237 37.26 -53.04 38.91
C GLU A 237 38.63 -53.60 39.30
N VAL A 238 39.70 -52.80 39.15
CA VAL A 238 41.07 -53.19 39.57
C VAL A 238 41.15 -53.41 41.08
N GLU A 239 40.52 -52.54 41.88
CA GLU A 239 40.53 -52.71 43.34
C GLU A 239 39.75 -53.94 43.77
N GLN A 240 38.63 -54.24 43.12
CA GLN A 240 37.85 -55.44 43.38
C GLN A 240 38.66 -56.71 43.05
N GLN A 241 39.33 -56.76 41.90
CA GLN A 241 40.22 -57.88 41.55
C GLN A 241 41.30 -58.10 42.60
N ARG A 242 41.97 -57.02 43.05
CA ARG A 242 42.99 -57.12 44.12
C ARG A 242 42.42 -57.68 45.42
N ARG A 243 41.17 -57.33 45.79
CA ARG A 243 40.51 -57.86 47.00
C ARG A 243 40.18 -59.35 46.84
N GLU A 244 39.71 -59.76 45.67
CA GLU A 244 39.40 -61.15 45.35
C GLU A 244 40.68 -62.01 45.35
N GLU A 245 41.76 -61.53 44.70
CA GLU A 245 43.08 -62.19 44.72
C GLU A 245 43.63 -62.32 46.14
N ALA A 246 43.55 -61.26 46.96
CA ALA A 246 43.97 -61.30 48.35
C ALA A 246 43.14 -62.31 49.17
N GLN A 247 41.84 -62.42 48.93
CA GLN A 247 40.99 -63.44 49.54
C GLN A 247 41.36 -64.85 49.11
N GLN A 248 41.60 -65.07 47.81
CA GLN A 248 42.04 -66.36 47.27
C GLN A 248 43.37 -66.79 47.89
N GLN A 249 44.39 -65.92 47.87
CA GLN A 249 45.70 -66.19 48.49
C GLN A 249 45.57 -66.52 49.98
N LYS A 250 44.72 -65.80 50.71
CA LYS A 250 44.48 -66.06 52.13
C LYS A 250 43.80 -67.42 52.36
N THR A 251 42.91 -67.82 51.45
CA THR A 251 42.24 -69.14 51.47
C THR A 251 43.21 -70.25 51.12
N GLU A 252 44.06 -70.07 50.11
CA GLU A 252 45.11 -71.02 49.72
C GLU A 252 46.17 -71.18 50.82
N GLN A 253 46.61 -70.09 51.46
CA GLN A 253 47.51 -70.15 52.62
C GLN A 253 46.88 -70.93 53.79
N PHE A 254 45.58 -70.78 54.02
CA PHE A 254 44.87 -71.52 55.05
C PHE A 254 44.79 -73.02 54.74
N LEU A 255 44.50 -73.39 53.48
CA LEU A 255 44.50 -74.78 53.02
C LEU A 255 45.91 -75.41 53.10
N ALA A 256 46.95 -74.70 52.65
CA ALA A 256 48.34 -75.15 52.70
C ALA A 256 48.92 -75.24 54.12
N ALA A 257 48.32 -74.56 55.10
CA ALA A 257 48.63 -74.72 56.52
C ALA A 257 47.93 -75.96 57.12
N GLY A 258 46.74 -76.30 56.64
CA GLY A 258 46.01 -77.51 57.03
C GLY A 258 46.69 -78.81 56.57
N GLU A 259 47.31 -78.82 55.39
CA GLU A 259 48.03 -79.99 54.86
C GLU A 259 49.37 -80.27 55.56
N ARG A 260 49.93 -79.32 56.32
CA ARG A 260 51.18 -79.50 57.11
C ARG A 260 50.96 -80.04 58.52
N LEU A 261 49.71 -80.32 58.91
CA LEU A 261 49.31 -80.83 60.23
C LEU A 261 48.87 -82.30 60.20
N CYS A 262 48.98 -82.98 59.05
CA CYS A 262 48.95 -84.43 58.91
C CYS A 262 50.38 -84.97 58.82
#